data_AF-A0A515KT03-F1
#
_entry.id   AF-A0A515KT03-F1
#
_cell.length_a   1.000
_cell.length_b   1.000
_cell.length_c   1.000
_cell.angle_alpha   90.00
_cell.angle_beta   90.00
_cell.angle_gamma   90.00
#
_symmetry.space_group_name_H-M   'P 1'
#
loop_
_entity.id
_entity.type
_entity.pdbx_description
1 polymer ?
#
loop_
_entity_poly.entity_id
_entity_poly.type
_entity_poly.pdbx_seq_one_letter_code
_entity_poly.pdbx_strand_id
1 'polypeptide(L)'
;MDRLRQRADFLAVANGPRMNSPAFVVQSRLRDDDGPVRVGFTVTKKNGTATERNRIRRRLRELVKRADVVSMRPHSDYVLVGRRVALNRDFSTMLDDLRVALQRLDRQTAKLQSSRPSVT
;
A
#
# COMPACT_ATOMS: atom_id res chain seq x y z
N MET A 1 -7.21 4.77 11.23
CA MET A 1 -6.79 4.03 10.03
C MET A 1 -7.63 2.77 9.95
N ASP A 2 -8.32 2.58 8.84
CA ASP A 2 -9.30 1.53 8.67
C ASP A 2 -8.80 0.43 7.72
N ARG A 3 -9.53 -0.67 7.70
CA ARG A 3 -9.23 -1.79 6.81
C ARG A 3 -10.02 -1.68 5.52
N LEU A 4 -9.34 -1.78 4.38
CA LEU A 4 -9.99 -1.93 3.08
C LEU A 4 -10.59 -3.34 2.95
N ARG A 5 -11.90 -3.43 2.67
CA ARG A 5 -12.64 -4.71 2.65
C ARG A 5 -13.30 -5.02 1.32
N GLN A 6 -13.84 -4.02 0.62
CA GLN A 6 -14.67 -4.26 -0.56
C GLN A 6 -13.82 -4.54 -1.80
N ARG A 7 -14.20 -5.56 -2.58
CA ARG A 7 -13.48 -5.93 -3.80
C ARG A 7 -13.37 -4.79 -4.81
N ALA A 8 -14.44 -4.00 -4.97
CA ALA A 8 -14.46 -2.84 -5.85
C ALA A 8 -13.35 -1.83 -5.49
N ASP A 9 -13.16 -1.57 -4.20
CA ASP A 9 -12.08 -0.70 -3.72
C ASP A 9 -10.69 -1.29 -4.06
N PHE A 10 -10.47 -2.59 -3.86
CA PHE A 10 -9.20 -3.22 -4.22
C PHE A 10 -8.88 -3.08 -5.72
N LEU A 11 -9.89 -3.22 -6.59
CA LEU A 11 -9.71 -3.03 -8.03
C LEU A 11 -9.44 -1.57 -8.38
N ALA A 12 -10.11 -0.63 -7.73
CA ALA A 12 -9.89 0.80 -7.93
C ALA A 12 -8.47 1.22 -7.51
N VAL A 13 -7.95 0.70 -6.40
CA VAL A 13 -6.56 0.93 -5.96
C VAL A 13 -5.56 0.30 -6.93
N ALA A 14 -5.87 -0.86 -7.50
CA ALA A 14 -4.96 -1.57 -8.40
C ALA A 14 -4.64 -0.78 -9.69
N ASN A 15 -5.54 0.10 -10.11
CA ASN A 15 -5.38 0.99 -11.28
C ASN A 15 -4.66 2.31 -10.95
N GLY A 16 -4.37 2.58 -9.67
CA GLY A 16 -3.72 3.80 -9.22
C GLY A 16 -2.18 3.77 -9.30
N PRO A 17 -1.53 4.84 -8.82
CA PRO A 17 -0.08 4.89 -8.63
C PRO A 17 0.46 3.71 -7.83
N ARG A 18 1.64 3.23 -8.20
CA ARG A 18 2.27 2.07 -7.56
C ARG A 18 3.78 2.22 -7.46
N MET A 19 4.33 1.69 -6.37
CA MET A 19 5.77 1.58 -6.13
C MET A 19 6.14 0.12 -5.88
N ASN A 20 7.19 -0.32 -6.58
CA ASN A 20 7.72 -1.66 -6.46
C ASN A 20 8.84 -1.71 -5.43
N SER A 21 8.75 -2.67 -4.50
CA SER A 21 9.84 -3.11 -3.62
C SER A 21 10.12 -4.60 -3.88
N PRO A 22 11.31 -5.11 -3.56
CA PRO A 22 11.59 -6.55 -3.65
C PRO A 22 10.58 -7.41 -2.90
N ALA A 23 10.15 -6.99 -1.70
CA ALA A 23 9.26 -7.77 -0.83
C ALA A 23 7.76 -7.54 -1.07
N PHE A 24 7.37 -6.41 -1.65
CA PHE A 24 5.98 -6.06 -1.86
C PHE A 24 5.81 -4.98 -2.95
N VAL A 25 4.59 -4.79 -3.41
CA VAL A 25 4.19 -3.60 -4.17
C VAL A 25 3.25 -2.78 -3.30
N VAL A 26 3.43 -1.47 -3.26
CA VAL A 26 2.47 -0.55 -2.64
C VAL A 26 1.69 0.12 -3.75
N GLN A 27 0.37 0.06 -3.67
CA GLN A 27 -0.55 0.76 -4.57
C GLN A 27 -1.32 1.78 -3.75
N SER A 28 -1.63 2.93 -4.34
CA SER A 28 -2.43 3.97 -3.68
C SER A 28 -3.53 4.50 -4.58
N ARG A 29 -4.61 4.97 -3.96
CA ARG A 29 -5.66 5.75 -4.61
C ARG A 29 -6.06 6.87 -3.67
N LEU A 30 -6.06 8.09 -4.17
CA LEU A 30 -6.72 9.20 -3.49
C LEU A 30 -8.23 9.07 -3.68
N ARG A 31 -9.00 9.31 -2.62
CA ARG A 31 -10.45 9.37 -2.67
C ARG A 31 -10.92 10.82 -2.56
N ASP A 32 -12.12 11.05 -3.08
CA ASP A 32 -12.80 12.34 -3.02
C ASP A 32 -13.71 12.43 -1.78
N ASP A 33 -13.57 11.50 -0.82
CA ASP A 33 -14.25 11.53 0.48
C ASP A 33 -13.30 12.02 1.58
N ASP A 34 -13.85 12.51 2.70
CA ASP A 34 -13.06 12.89 3.88
C ASP A 34 -12.84 11.71 4.86
N GLY A 35 -12.87 10.49 4.34
CA GLY A 35 -12.78 9.28 5.14
C GLY A 35 -11.36 9.01 5.65
N PRO A 36 -11.20 8.21 6.71
CA PRO A 36 -9.88 7.85 7.24
C PRO A 36 -9.08 7.04 6.22
N VAL A 37 -7.75 7.07 6.33
CA VAL A 37 -6.86 6.21 5.52
C VAL A 37 -7.27 4.74 5.67
N ARG A 38 -7.45 4.03 4.54
CA ARG A 38 -7.81 2.61 4.52
C ARG A 38 -6.69 1.77 3.93
N VAL A 39 -6.39 0.61 4.54
CA VAL A 39 -5.35 -0.29 4.02
C VAL A 39 -5.81 -1.72 3.82
N GLY A 40 -5.47 -2.25 2.65
CA GLY A 40 -5.66 -3.62 2.23
C GLY A 40 -4.35 -4.38 2.08
N PHE A 41 -4.43 -5.71 2.19
CA PHE A 41 -3.28 -6.60 2.00
C PHE A 41 -3.66 -7.74 1.07
N THR A 42 -2.87 -7.93 0.02
CA THR A 42 -3.06 -9.01 -0.96
C THR A 42 -1.82 -9.89 -0.99
N VAL A 43 -2.00 -11.21 -0.93
CA VAL A 43 -0.90 -12.16 -1.14
C VAL A 43 -1.40 -13.28 -2.06
N THR A 44 -0.85 -13.31 -3.26
CA THR A 44 -1.28 -14.24 -4.32
C THR A 44 -0.89 -15.69 -4.01
N LYS A 45 -1.63 -16.67 -4.57
CA LYS A 45 -1.37 -18.11 -4.39
C LYS A 45 0.05 -18.52 -4.82
N LYS A 46 0.61 -17.87 -5.86
CA LYS A 46 1.98 -18.10 -6.33
C LYS A 46 3.07 -17.78 -5.30
N ASN A 47 2.75 -17.04 -4.23
CA ASN A 47 3.73 -16.70 -3.21
C ASN A 47 3.94 -17.80 -2.16
N GLY A 48 3.23 -18.93 -2.27
CA GLY A 48 3.47 -20.10 -1.42
C GLY A 48 2.21 -20.70 -0.78
N THR A 49 2.46 -21.55 0.20
CA THR A 49 1.42 -22.24 0.99
C THR A 49 0.56 -21.25 1.78
N ALA A 50 -0.57 -21.70 2.34
CA ALA A 50 -1.40 -20.87 3.19
C ALA A 50 -0.62 -20.28 4.38
N THR A 51 0.26 -21.07 5.01
CA THR A 51 1.11 -20.64 6.12
C THR A 51 2.11 -19.57 5.70
N GLU A 52 2.79 -19.76 4.56
CA GLU A 52 3.71 -18.77 4.01
C GLU A 52 2.99 -17.45 3.69
N ARG A 53 1.82 -17.51 3.05
CA ARG A 53 1.02 -16.31 2.74
C ARG A 53 0.53 -15.61 4.01
N ASN A 54 0.14 -16.35 5.03
CA ASN A 54 -0.26 -15.79 6.32
C ASN A 54 0.92 -15.11 7.03
N ARG A 55 2.12 -15.71 6.97
CA ARG A 55 3.34 -15.09 7.49
C ARG A 55 3.68 -13.80 6.74
N ILE A 56 3.63 -13.79 5.41
CA ILE A 56 3.82 -12.58 4.60
C ILE A 56 2.80 -11.50 5.03
N ARG A 57 1.50 -11.84 5.07
CA ARG A 57 0.45 -10.89 5.45
C ARG A 57 0.67 -10.32 6.86
N ARG A 58 1.07 -11.15 7.83
CA ARG A 58 1.43 -10.71 9.18
C ARG A 58 2.59 -9.72 9.17
N ARG A 59 3.68 -10.03 8.46
CA ARG A 59 4.83 -9.14 8.34
C ARG A 59 4.46 -7.79 7.73
N LEU A 60 3.65 -7.78 6.66
CA LEU A 60 3.19 -6.53 6.04
C LEU A 60 2.31 -5.68 6.96
N ARG A 61 1.44 -6.32 7.76
CA ARG A 61 0.63 -5.60 8.77
C ARG A 61 1.51 -4.92 9.80
N GLU A 62 2.53 -5.62 10.30
CA GLU A 62 3.48 -5.05 11.25
C GLU A 62 4.30 -3.89 10.65
N LEU A 63 4.67 -3.97 9.37
CA LEU A 63 5.33 -2.85 8.68
C LEU A 63 4.44 -1.61 8.67
N VAL A 64 3.18 -1.76 8.27
CA VAL A 64 2.23 -0.65 8.23
C VAL A 64 1.96 -0.09 9.62
N LYS A 65 1.86 -0.95 10.64
CA LYS A 65 1.70 -0.53 12.03
C LYS A 65 2.90 0.29 12.54
N ARG A 66 4.12 0.01 12.07
CA ARG A 66 5.36 0.69 12.49
C ARG A 66 5.73 1.90 11.62
N ALA A 67 5.25 1.98 10.39
CA ALA A 67 5.54 3.11 9.48
C ALA A 67 4.83 4.40 9.90
N ASP A 68 3.86 4.29 10.81
CA ASP A 68 3.02 5.35 11.36
C ASP A 68 2.12 6.04 10.32
N VAL A 69 0.93 6.45 10.74
CA VAL A 69 -0.10 7.02 9.84
C VAL A 69 0.33 8.38 9.29
N VAL A 70 1.24 9.08 9.98
CA VAL A 70 1.77 10.40 9.61
C VAL A 70 2.45 10.39 8.23
N SER A 71 2.98 9.24 7.80
CA SER A 71 3.61 9.08 6.47
C SER A 71 2.61 8.82 5.34
N MET A 72 1.31 8.67 5.65
CA MET A 72 0.26 8.37 4.69
C MET A 72 -0.55 9.62 4.38
N ARG A 73 -0.86 9.82 3.10
CA ARG A 73 -1.71 10.92 2.67
C ARG A 73 -3.12 10.70 3.23
N PRO A 74 -3.78 11.75 3.78
CA PRO A 74 -5.18 11.67 4.18
C PRO A 74 -6.08 11.19 3.05
N HIS A 75 -7.23 10.63 3.41
CA HIS A 75 -8.30 10.28 2.47
C HIS A 75 -7.88 9.30 1.37
N SER A 76 -6.82 8.51 1.64
CA SER A 76 -6.23 7.61 0.65
C SER A 76 -6.42 6.15 1.02
N ASP A 77 -6.60 5.32 0.00
CA ASP A 77 -6.56 3.88 0.09
C ASP A 77 -5.17 3.37 -0.29
N TYR A 78 -4.63 2.44 0.49
CA TYR A 78 -3.41 1.73 0.13
C TYR A 78 -3.64 0.23 0.07
N VAL A 79 -3.00 -0.44 -0.88
CA VAL A 79 -2.96 -1.90 -0.95
C VAL A 79 -1.51 -2.36 -1.04
N LEU A 80 -1.09 -3.18 -0.06
CA LEU A 80 0.20 -3.84 -0.09
C LEU A 80 0.03 -5.24 -0.70
N VAL A 81 0.67 -5.45 -1.85
CA VAL A 81 0.73 -6.75 -2.53
C VAL A 81 2.02 -7.46 -2.15
N GLY A 82 1.95 -8.42 -1.24
CA GLY A 82 3.10 -9.17 -0.76
C GLY A 82 3.70 -10.11 -1.81
N ARG A 83 5.03 -10.24 -1.79
CA ARG A 83 5.81 -11.19 -2.59
C ARG A 83 6.48 -12.22 -1.68
N ARG A 84 6.86 -13.37 -2.23
CA ARG A 84 7.53 -14.46 -1.47
C ARG A 84 8.80 -13.98 -0.76
N VAL A 85 9.52 -13.02 -1.34
CA VAL A 85 10.73 -12.40 -0.76
C VAL A 85 10.51 -11.84 0.66
N ALA A 86 9.30 -11.39 0.99
CA ALA A 86 8.96 -10.89 2.33
C ALA A 86 9.13 -11.91 3.46
N LEU A 87 9.21 -13.21 3.14
CA LEU A 87 9.44 -14.26 4.15
C LEU A 87 10.83 -14.14 4.79
N ASN A 88 11.84 -13.85 3.98
CA ASN A 88 13.26 -13.95 4.35
C ASN A 88 13.97 -12.60 4.36
N ARG A 89 13.38 -11.55 3.76
CA ARG A 89 13.95 -10.20 3.81
C ARG A 89 13.96 -9.69 5.26
N ASP A 90 15.00 -8.97 5.61
CA ASP A 90 15.11 -8.29 6.89
C ASP A 90 13.92 -7.33 7.13
N PHE A 91 13.44 -7.25 8.38
CA PHE A 91 12.28 -6.44 8.71
C PHE A 91 12.58 -4.94 8.63
N SER A 92 13.72 -4.49 9.16
CA SER A 92 14.11 -3.06 9.12
C SER A 92 14.25 -2.58 7.68
N THR A 93 14.90 -3.38 6.83
CA THR A 93 15.03 -3.09 5.39
C THR A 93 13.66 -2.92 4.73
N MET A 94 12.69 -3.80 5.04
CA MET A 94 11.34 -3.68 4.51
C MET A 94 10.58 -2.46 5.05
N LEU A 95 10.89 -2.01 6.26
CA LEU A 95 10.28 -0.81 6.85
C LEU A 95 10.78 0.44 6.13
N ASP A 96 12.07 0.50 5.83
CA ASP A 96 12.65 1.61 5.06
C ASP A 96 12.18 1.59 3.61
N ASP A 97 12.12 0.40 2.98
CA ASP A 97 11.51 0.23 1.66
C ASP A 97 10.06 0.77 1.63
N LEU A 98 9.28 0.54 2.70
CA LEU A 98 7.90 1.02 2.81
C LEU A 98 7.85 2.55 2.95
N ARG A 99 8.69 3.14 3.80
CA ARG A 99 8.76 4.60 3.99
C ARG A 99 9.09 5.31 2.68
N VAL A 100 10.11 4.83 1.98
CA VAL A 100 10.52 5.39 0.68
C VAL A 100 9.40 5.24 -0.35
N ALA A 101 8.72 4.08 -0.39
CA ALA A 101 7.60 3.86 -1.29
C ALA A 101 6.43 4.82 -1.03
N LEU A 102 6.06 5.06 0.24
CA LEU A 102 4.99 5.98 0.62
C LEU A 102 5.32 7.43 0.24
N GLN A 103 6.54 7.89 0.53
CA GLN A 103 7.00 9.24 0.16
C GLN A 103 6.96 9.46 -1.35
N ARG A 104 7.38 8.46 -2.14
CA ARG A 104 7.34 8.55 -3.61
C ARG A 104 5.91 8.55 -4.15
N LEU A 105 5.03 7.74 -3.58
CA LEU A 105 3.61 7.70 -3.95
C LEU A 105 2.90 9.03 -3.65
N ASP A 106 3.20 9.63 -2.50
CA ASP A 106 2.62 10.93 -2.14
C ASP A 106 3.03 12.02 -3.14
N ARG A 107 4.32 12.11 -3.46
CA ARG A 107 4.82 13.04 -4.51
C ARG A 107 4.17 12.80 -5.86
N GLN A 108 4.02 11.54 -6.28
CA GLN A 108 3.38 11.20 -7.56
C GLN A 108 1.89 11.58 -7.56
N THR A 109 1.20 11.36 -6.45
CA THR A 109 -0.21 11.73 -6.28
C THR A 109 -0.40 13.24 -6.32
N ALA A 110 0.45 14.00 -5.62
CA ALA A 110 0.44 15.46 -5.66
C ALA A 110 0.65 16.00 -7.09
N LYS A 111 1.59 15.42 -7.84
CA LYS A 111 1.81 15.77 -9.25
C LYS A 111 0.56 15.52 -10.10
N LEU A 112 -0.09 14.37 -9.95
CA LEU A 112 -1.32 14.03 -10.69
C LEU A 112 -2.48 14.99 -10.38
N GLN A 113 -2.60 15.46 -9.13
CA GLN A 113 -3.59 16.48 -8.77
C GLN A 113 -3.30 17.82 -9.45
N SER A 114 -2.04 18.28 -9.44
CA SER A 114 -1.66 19.54 -10.08
C SER A 114 -1.86 19.57 -11.60
N SER A 115 -1.93 18.40 -12.25
CA SER A 115 -2.11 18.26 -13.70
C SER A 115 -3.56 18.05 -14.12
N ARG A 116 -4.51 17.90 -13.19
CA ARG A 116 -5.94 17.92 -13.52
C ARG A 116 -6.38 19.38 -13.67
N PRO A 117 -6.78 19.86 -14.87
CA PRO A 117 -7.31 21.21 -14.98
C PRO A 117 -8.57 21.31 -14.13
N SER A 118 -8.63 22.33 -13.29
CA SER A 118 -9.86 22.74 -12.61
C SER A 118 -10.93 22.97 -13.68
N VAL A 119 -11.88 22.06 -13.79
CA VAL A 119 -13.05 22.27 -14.64
C VAL A 119 -13.89 23.32 -13.93
N THR A 120 -13.93 24.52 -14.51
CA THR A 120 -14.85 25.62 -14.20
C THR A 120 -16.28 25.21 -14.52
#